data_AF-A0A3N0AVM0-F1
#
_entry.id   AF-A0A3N0AVM0-F1
#
_cell.length_a   1.000
_cell.length_b   1.000
_cell.length_c   1.000
_cell.angle_alpha   90.00
_cell.angle_beta   90.00
_cell.angle_gamma   90.00
#
_symmetry.space_group_name_H-M   'P 1'
#
loop_
_entity.id
_entity.type
_entity.pdbx_description
1 polymer ?
#
loop_
_entity_poly.entity_id
_entity_poly.type
_entity_poly.pdbx_seq_one_letter_code
_entity_poly.pdbx_strand_id
1 'polypeptide(L)'
;MVALCVLPMLAVGFLDAGWASAGSHDMGATTFGLARQSAENPSASDVSPDTVQDKSDADVLAVEDVAEEAALKTASSRDVSAGVQEIADEEEAARLAAEEAARVAEQEAIDRADATRSRYYATFGSLPAGDVDFSIGREAFIEEWSARINDYLFGSPLSGYGETFAEAAWEAGIDPRWSPAISNTESTKGRVCFKSHNAWGWDQTNWPDWDTAIRSHVAGLARGYGFTISYSYAMRYCPPNYDNWYRDTLNQMQLI
;
A
#
# COMPACT_ATOMS: atom_id res chain seq x y z
N MET A 1 44.41 31.33 -17.81
CA MET A 1 45.38 30.23 -17.98
C MET A 1 45.82 29.82 -16.59
N VAL A 2 45.71 28.61 -16.07
CA VAL A 2 45.28 27.29 -16.55
C VAL A 2 44.65 26.59 -15.33
N ALA A 3 43.62 25.82 -15.61
CA ALA A 3 42.88 24.99 -14.66
C ALA A 3 43.70 23.77 -14.23
N LEU A 4 43.59 23.37 -12.96
CA LEU A 4 43.98 22.06 -12.47
C LEU A 4 43.28 21.82 -11.14
N CYS A 5 42.23 20.99 -11.15
CA CYS A 5 41.79 20.23 -9.97
C CYS A 5 41.02 18.98 -10.44
N VAL A 6 41.83 17.94 -10.60
CA VAL A 6 41.63 16.49 -10.58
C VAL A 6 40.27 15.98 -10.07
N LEU A 7 39.56 15.24 -10.93
CA LEU A 7 38.51 14.26 -10.60
C LEU A 7 39.13 12.97 -10.02
N PRO A 8 38.38 12.27 -9.14
CA PRO A 8 38.40 10.81 -9.13
C PRO A 8 37.05 10.24 -9.57
N MET A 9 37.09 9.51 -10.69
CA MET A 9 36.07 8.51 -11.04
C MET A 9 36.25 7.29 -10.14
N LEU A 10 35.20 6.91 -9.41
CA LEU A 10 35.06 5.58 -8.83
C LEU A 10 33.81 4.94 -9.40
N ALA A 11 34.03 3.88 -10.17
CA ALA A 11 33.01 2.98 -10.65
C ALA A 11 32.55 2.08 -9.51
N VAL A 12 31.24 1.99 -9.30
CA VAL A 12 30.62 0.86 -8.60
C VAL A 12 29.53 0.34 -9.53
N GLY A 13 29.79 -0.82 -10.12
CA GLY A 13 28.77 -1.59 -10.83
C GLY A 13 27.86 -2.23 -9.81
N PHE A 14 26.56 -2.03 -9.97
CA PHE A 14 25.54 -2.85 -9.34
C PHE A 14 24.96 -3.79 -10.39
N LEU A 15 25.10 -5.08 -10.14
CA LEU A 15 24.40 -6.14 -10.84
C LEU A 15 23.00 -6.21 -10.22
N ASP A 16 21.99 -5.74 -10.95
CA ASP A 16 20.59 -5.95 -10.60
C ASP A 16 20.23 -7.43 -10.85
N ALA A 17 20.17 -8.21 -9.76
CA ALA A 17 19.51 -9.50 -9.74
C ALA A 17 17.99 -9.27 -9.62
N GLY A 18 17.33 -9.12 -10.76
CA GLY A 18 15.87 -9.08 -10.85
C GLY A 18 15.26 -10.46 -10.60
N TRP A 19 14.73 -10.67 -9.40
CA TRP A 19 13.70 -11.68 -9.14
C TRP A 19 12.38 -11.17 -9.73
N ALA A 20 11.90 -11.79 -10.79
CA ALA A 20 10.55 -11.60 -11.31
C ALA A 20 9.81 -12.93 -11.17
N SER A 21 8.89 -13.01 -10.22
CA SER A 21 7.86 -14.05 -10.15
C SER A 21 6.56 -13.41 -10.62
N ALA A 22 6.19 -13.66 -11.87
CA ALA A 22 4.90 -13.27 -12.43
C ALA A 22 4.27 -14.53 -13.03
N GLY A 23 3.13 -14.91 -12.46
CA GLY A 23 2.34 -16.07 -12.84
C GLY A 23 1.86 -16.01 -14.28
N SER A 24 1.87 -17.18 -14.91
CA SER A 24 1.33 -17.43 -16.24
C SER A 24 -0.19 -17.27 -16.27
N HIS A 25 -0.67 -16.33 -17.07
CA HIS A 25 -2.01 -16.40 -17.66
C HIS A 25 -1.93 -17.31 -18.89
N ASP A 26 -2.58 -18.48 -18.83
CA ASP A 26 -2.85 -19.27 -20.02
C ASP A 26 -4.24 -18.90 -20.57
N MET A 27 -4.25 -18.41 -21.81
CA MET A 27 -5.45 -18.23 -22.62
C MET A 27 -5.42 -19.31 -23.70
N GLY A 28 -6.14 -20.40 -23.45
CA GLY A 28 -6.34 -21.51 -24.39
C GLY A 28 -7.82 -21.80 -24.59
N ALA A 29 -8.40 -21.21 -25.62
CA ALA A 29 -9.75 -21.49 -26.08
C ALA A 29 -9.92 -22.96 -26.50
N THR A 30 -11.01 -23.60 -26.09
CA THR A 30 -11.71 -24.56 -26.96
C THR A 30 -13.22 -24.40 -26.81
N THR A 31 -13.78 -23.72 -27.81
CA THR A 31 -15.17 -23.83 -28.22
C THR A 31 -15.33 -25.10 -29.03
N PHE A 32 -16.25 -25.99 -28.65
CA PHE A 32 -16.92 -26.88 -29.58
C PHE A 32 -18.36 -27.02 -29.13
N GLY A 33 -19.25 -26.38 -29.90
CA GLY A 33 -20.67 -26.31 -29.60
C GLY A 33 -21.43 -27.57 -30.01
N LEU A 34 -22.62 -27.69 -29.45
CA LEU A 34 -23.85 -28.11 -30.11
C LEU A 34 -24.98 -27.65 -29.17
N ALA A 35 -25.78 -26.66 -29.59
CA ALA A 35 -27.17 -26.87 -30.04
C ALA A 35 -28.11 -27.27 -28.88
N ARG A 36 -29.32 -26.72 -28.68
CA ARG A 36 -30.18 -25.78 -29.40
C ARG A 36 -31.43 -25.64 -28.51
N GLN A 37 -31.93 -24.41 -28.40
CA GLN A 37 -33.31 -23.99 -28.10
C GLN A 37 -34.21 -24.91 -27.25
N SER A 38 -34.70 -24.39 -26.12
CA SER A 38 -36.14 -24.38 -25.87
C SER A 38 -36.52 -23.22 -24.95
N ALA A 39 -37.49 -22.45 -25.44
CA ALA A 39 -38.10 -21.33 -24.79
C ALA A 39 -39.34 -21.78 -23.99
N GLU A 40 -39.71 -20.93 -23.04
CA GLU A 40 -41.08 -20.66 -22.57
C GLU A 40 -41.82 -21.66 -21.68
N ASN A 41 -42.41 -21.06 -20.66
CA ASN A 41 -43.40 -21.53 -19.71
C ASN A 41 -44.43 -20.37 -19.59
N PRO A 42 -45.66 -20.54 -19.09
CA PRO A 42 -46.75 -21.46 -19.46
C PRO A 42 -48.05 -20.70 -19.82
N SER A 43 -49.07 -21.39 -20.35
CA SER A 43 -50.48 -21.07 -20.01
C SER A 43 -51.47 -22.19 -20.36
N ALA A 44 -52.27 -22.54 -19.34
CA ALA A 44 -53.69 -22.92 -19.29
C ALA A 44 -54.28 -23.91 -20.33
N SER A 45 -54.84 -25.04 -19.84
CA SER A 45 -56.30 -25.28 -19.69
C SER A 45 -56.68 -26.77 -19.53
N ASP A 46 -57.63 -26.99 -18.59
CA ASP A 46 -58.75 -27.96 -18.56
C ASP A 46 -58.64 -29.51 -18.63
N VAL A 47 -59.24 -30.11 -17.58
CA VAL A 47 -60.15 -31.30 -17.48
C VAL A 47 -59.65 -32.75 -17.69
N SER A 48 -59.45 -33.45 -16.55
CA SER A 48 -59.98 -34.78 -16.07
C SER A 48 -60.39 -35.93 -17.04
N PRO A 49 -60.58 -37.18 -16.57
CA PRO A 49 -59.71 -38.09 -15.77
C PRO A 49 -59.62 -39.51 -16.41
N ASP A 50 -58.65 -40.37 -16.03
CA ASP A 50 -58.94 -41.80 -15.84
C ASP A 50 -57.85 -42.60 -15.09
N THR A 51 -58.35 -43.64 -14.44
CA THR A 51 -57.74 -44.77 -13.71
C THR A 51 -56.62 -45.49 -14.52
N VAL A 52 -55.66 -46.28 -14.00
CA VAL A 52 -55.67 -47.63 -13.36
C VAL A 52 -54.17 -47.95 -13.05
N GLN A 53 -53.74 -48.23 -11.80
CA GLN A 53 -53.30 -49.54 -11.27
C GLN A 53 -52.19 -50.31 -12.04
N ASP A 54 -51.08 -50.67 -11.36
CA ASP A 54 -50.50 -52.04 -11.14
C ASP A 54 -48.97 -51.95 -10.90
N LYS A 55 -48.45 -52.32 -9.71
CA LYS A 55 -47.66 -53.55 -9.36
C LYS A 55 -46.61 -53.93 -10.41
N SER A 56 -45.37 -54.29 -10.09
CA SER A 56 -44.82 -55.26 -9.12
C SER A 56 -43.29 -55.14 -9.19
N ASP A 57 -42.55 -55.07 -8.09
CA ASP A 57 -41.84 -56.18 -7.40
C ASP A 57 -40.83 -57.01 -8.23
N ALA A 58 -39.78 -57.42 -7.50
CA ALA A 58 -38.81 -58.51 -7.77
C ALA A 58 -37.53 -58.13 -8.55
N ASP A 59 -36.32 -58.60 -8.24
CA ASP A 59 -35.75 -59.40 -7.15
C ASP A 59 -34.23 -59.53 -7.45
N VAL A 60 -33.41 -59.77 -6.41
CA VAL A 60 -32.01 -60.30 -6.37
C VAL A 60 -30.94 -59.79 -7.37
N LEU A 61 -29.70 -59.51 -6.95
CA LEU A 61 -28.67 -60.52 -6.66
C LEU A 61 -27.48 -59.91 -5.90
N ALA A 62 -27.04 -60.58 -4.85
CA ALA A 62 -25.76 -60.33 -4.17
C ALA A 62 -24.63 -61.05 -4.92
N VAL A 63 -23.60 -60.30 -5.31
CA VAL A 63 -22.32 -60.82 -5.80
C VAL A 63 -21.17 -60.06 -5.13
N GLU A 64 -20.41 -60.81 -4.33
CA GLU A 64 -18.97 -60.68 -4.04
C GLU A 64 -18.34 -59.27 -4.06
N ASP A 65 -18.29 -58.60 -2.90
CA ASP A 65 -17.67 -57.26 -2.74
C ASP A 65 -16.61 -57.20 -1.61
N VAL A 66 -15.96 -58.31 -1.28
CA VAL A 66 -15.06 -58.38 -0.09
C VAL A 66 -13.57 -58.27 -0.44
N ALA A 67 -13.18 -58.44 -1.72
CA ALA A 67 -11.78 -58.36 -2.14
C ALA A 67 -11.35 -56.95 -2.60
N GLU A 68 -12.28 -56.11 -3.07
CA GLU A 68 -11.99 -54.76 -3.55
C GLU A 68 -12.01 -53.71 -2.39
N GLU A 69 -12.82 -53.95 -1.35
CA GLU A 69 -12.92 -53.09 -0.18
C GLU A 69 -11.63 -53.08 0.68
N ALA A 70 -10.89 -54.19 0.72
CA ALA A 70 -9.65 -54.32 1.50
C ALA A 70 -8.44 -53.63 0.83
N ALA A 71 -8.41 -53.61 -0.51
CA ALA A 71 -7.38 -52.91 -1.28
C ALA A 71 -7.58 -51.39 -1.26
N LEU A 72 -8.83 -50.90 -1.30
CA LEU A 72 -9.14 -49.47 -1.19
C LEU A 72 -8.91 -48.90 0.22
N LYS A 73 -9.17 -49.66 1.29
CA LYS A 73 -8.90 -49.22 2.67
C LYS A 73 -7.40 -49.06 2.97
N THR A 74 -6.55 -49.86 2.31
CA THR A 74 -5.09 -49.80 2.50
C THR A 74 -4.45 -48.63 1.72
N ALA A 75 -5.01 -48.23 0.58
CA ALA A 75 -4.51 -47.10 -0.21
C ALA A 75 -5.05 -45.72 0.24
N SER A 76 -6.18 -45.69 0.95
CA SER A 76 -6.81 -44.46 1.46
C SER A 76 -6.28 -43.98 2.81
N SER A 77 -5.53 -44.82 3.54
CA SER A 77 -4.91 -44.46 4.83
C SER A 77 -3.47 -43.97 4.64
N ARG A 78 -3.19 -43.20 3.58
CA ARG A 78 -1.98 -42.36 3.58
C ARG A 78 -2.23 -41.30 4.63
N ASP A 79 -1.36 -41.25 5.63
CA ASP A 79 -1.44 -40.40 6.80
C ASP A 79 -1.53 -38.91 6.41
N VAL A 80 -2.74 -38.42 6.16
CA VAL A 80 -3.03 -37.01 5.83
C VAL A 80 -2.68 -36.12 7.03
N SER A 81 -2.61 -36.67 8.25
CA SER A 81 -2.30 -35.90 9.45
C SER A 81 -0.87 -35.35 9.44
N ALA A 82 0.08 -36.10 8.86
CA ALA A 82 1.45 -35.63 8.68
C ALA A 82 1.55 -34.43 7.71
N GLY A 83 0.81 -34.45 6.61
CA GLY A 83 0.79 -33.34 5.64
C GLY A 83 0.04 -32.10 6.15
N VAL A 84 -0.98 -32.27 6.99
CA VAL A 84 -1.68 -31.14 7.64
C VAL A 84 -0.80 -30.48 8.70
N GLN A 85 -0.01 -31.26 9.44
CA GLN A 85 0.90 -30.72 10.45
C GLN A 85 2.05 -29.94 9.81
N GLU A 86 2.62 -30.44 8.71
CA GLU A 86 3.67 -29.75 7.97
C GLU A 86 3.20 -28.39 7.41
N ILE A 87 1.99 -28.33 6.86
CA ILE A 87 1.39 -27.06 6.39
C ILE A 87 1.16 -26.09 7.56
N ALA A 88 0.68 -26.58 8.71
CA ALA A 88 0.46 -25.74 9.88
C ALA A 88 1.77 -25.17 10.45
N ASP A 89 2.83 -25.98 10.48
CA ASP A 89 4.16 -25.56 10.95
C ASP A 89 4.79 -24.54 9.98
N GLU A 90 4.59 -24.70 8.67
CA GLU A 90 5.01 -23.73 7.64
C GLU A 90 4.27 -22.38 7.75
N GLU A 91 2.95 -22.40 7.94
CA GLU A 91 2.14 -21.18 8.12
C GLU A 91 2.53 -20.43 9.40
N GLU A 92 2.78 -21.15 10.50
CA GLU A 92 3.27 -20.55 11.74
C GLU A 92 4.67 -19.95 11.58
N ALA A 93 5.58 -20.65 10.89
CA ALA A 93 6.90 -20.13 10.56
C ALA A 93 6.82 -18.88 9.67
N ALA A 94 5.91 -18.85 8.69
CA ALA A 94 5.67 -17.69 7.85
C ALA A 94 5.12 -16.50 8.64
N ARG A 95 4.20 -16.74 9.59
CA ARG A 95 3.67 -15.70 10.48
C ARG A 95 4.77 -15.10 11.37
N LEU A 96 5.59 -15.94 11.99
CA LEU A 96 6.71 -15.49 12.82
C LEU A 96 7.77 -14.72 12.00
N ALA A 97 8.06 -15.17 10.79
CA ALA A 97 8.97 -14.47 9.88
C ALA A 97 8.42 -13.10 9.45
N ALA A 98 7.11 -13.01 9.18
CA ALA A 98 6.46 -11.75 8.84
C ALA A 98 6.45 -10.76 10.02
N GLU A 99 6.19 -11.24 11.24
CA GLU A 99 6.24 -10.43 12.46
C GLU A 99 7.65 -9.89 12.74
N GLU A 100 8.67 -10.75 12.63
CA GLU A 100 10.07 -10.32 12.77
C GLU A 100 10.48 -9.31 11.70
N ALA A 101 10.10 -9.55 10.44
CA ALA A 101 10.36 -8.63 9.34
C ALA A 101 9.67 -7.27 9.57
N ALA A 102 8.44 -7.26 10.09
CA ALA A 102 7.72 -6.04 10.45
C ALA A 102 8.42 -5.27 11.57
N ARG A 103 8.87 -5.96 12.62
CA ARG A 103 9.64 -5.36 13.72
C ARG A 103 10.95 -4.74 13.24
N VAL A 104 11.69 -5.44 12.38
CA VAL A 104 12.93 -4.91 11.80
C VAL A 104 12.65 -3.69 10.93
N ALA A 105 11.65 -3.75 10.06
CA ALA A 105 11.28 -2.64 9.19
C ALA A 105 10.83 -1.39 9.98
N GLU A 106 10.10 -1.59 11.08
CA GLU A 106 9.72 -0.53 12.01
C GLU A 106 10.95 0.10 12.67
N GLN A 107 11.85 -0.71 13.22
CA GLN A 107 13.08 -0.20 13.83
C GLN A 107 13.93 0.58 12.82
N GLU A 108 14.07 0.09 11.59
CA GLU A 108 14.78 0.80 10.53
C GLU A 108 14.11 2.14 10.17
N ALA A 109 12.77 2.22 10.22
CA ALA A 109 12.05 3.48 9.99
C ALA A 109 12.31 4.50 11.10
N ILE A 110 12.29 4.05 12.35
CA ILE A 110 12.63 4.88 13.52
C ILE A 110 14.07 5.39 13.41
N ASP A 111 15.02 4.49 13.12
CA ASP A 111 16.44 4.85 12.96
C ASP A 111 16.65 5.87 11.82
N ARG A 112 15.93 5.72 10.70
CA ARG A 112 15.95 6.70 9.59
C ARG A 112 15.42 8.07 10.03
N ALA A 113 14.29 8.10 10.72
CA ALA A 113 13.70 9.35 11.22
C ALA A 113 14.64 10.03 12.23
N ASP A 114 15.18 9.27 13.18
CA ASP A 114 16.14 9.74 14.18
C ASP A 114 17.41 10.29 13.55
N ALA A 115 17.96 9.60 12.54
CA ALA A 115 19.13 10.07 11.82
C ALA A 115 18.84 11.38 11.06
N THR A 116 17.67 11.49 10.43
CA THR A 116 17.28 12.69 9.67
C THR A 116 17.01 13.87 10.60
N ARG A 117 16.30 13.65 11.71
CA ARG A 117 16.07 14.62 12.79
C ARG A 117 17.38 15.07 13.42
N SER A 118 18.31 14.15 13.71
CA SER A 118 19.61 14.48 14.31
C SER A 118 20.48 15.32 13.37
N ARG A 119 20.52 15.00 12.08
CA ARG A 119 21.21 15.83 11.07
C ARG A 119 20.63 17.23 11.00
N TYR A 120 19.30 17.35 11.06
CA TYR A 120 18.62 18.63 11.08
C TYR A 120 19.02 19.44 12.34
N TYR A 121 18.91 18.84 13.53
CA TYR A 121 19.31 19.47 14.80
C TYR A 121 20.76 19.93 14.80
N ALA A 122 21.69 19.10 14.30
CA ALA A 122 23.10 19.46 14.20
C ALA A 122 23.34 20.67 13.28
N THR A 123 22.48 20.87 12.28
CA THR A 123 22.61 21.96 11.30
C THR A 123 21.94 23.24 11.77
N PHE A 124 20.74 23.16 12.37
CA PHE A 124 19.88 24.31 12.66
C PHE A 124 19.69 24.60 14.15
N GLY A 125 20.11 23.70 15.04
CA GLY A 125 20.09 23.88 16.50
C GLY A 125 18.74 23.65 17.18
N SER A 126 17.62 23.80 16.47
CA SER A 126 16.27 23.63 17.05
C SER A 126 15.24 23.18 16.02
N LEU A 127 14.22 22.41 16.44
CA LEU A 127 13.06 22.08 15.61
C LEU A 127 12.02 23.22 15.65
N PRO A 128 11.65 23.81 14.50
CA PRO A 128 10.84 25.03 14.46
C PRO A 128 9.36 24.80 14.81
N ALA A 129 8.84 23.58 14.63
CA ALA A 129 7.45 23.22 14.93
C ALA A 129 7.34 22.27 16.14
N GLY A 130 8.40 22.11 16.93
CA GLY A 130 8.46 21.10 17.99
C GLY A 130 8.78 19.70 17.47
N ASP A 131 9.03 18.77 18.39
CA ASP A 131 9.48 17.41 18.07
C ASP A 131 8.34 16.50 17.60
N VAL A 132 8.71 15.46 16.88
CA VAL A 132 7.83 14.39 16.39
C VAL A 132 8.38 13.07 16.91
N ASP A 133 7.55 12.35 17.66
CA ASP A 133 7.93 11.07 18.25
C ASP A 133 7.63 9.92 17.30
N PHE A 134 8.68 9.31 16.74
CA PHE A 134 8.58 8.09 15.93
C PHE A 134 8.64 6.82 16.78
N SER A 135 9.06 6.91 18.05
CA SER A 135 9.26 5.75 18.92
C SER A 135 7.96 5.12 19.42
N ILE A 136 6.82 5.76 19.18
CA ILE A 136 5.48 5.24 19.47
C ILE A 136 5.05 4.07 18.58
N GLY A 137 5.83 3.76 17.54
CA GLY A 137 5.54 2.70 16.56
C GLY A 137 4.69 3.19 15.39
N ARG A 138 4.73 2.44 14.29
CA ARG A 138 4.12 2.85 13.01
C ARG A 138 2.62 3.08 13.14
N GLU A 139 1.92 2.15 13.77
CA GLU A 139 0.46 2.18 13.86
C GLU A 139 -0.04 3.39 14.67
N ALA A 140 0.52 3.60 15.86
CA ALA A 140 0.18 4.75 16.70
C ALA A 140 0.57 6.08 16.05
N PHE A 141 1.71 6.12 15.35
CA PHE A 141 2.12 7.28 14.58
C PHE A 141 1.13 7.61 13.47
N ILE A 142 0.74 6.61 12.67
CA ILE A 142 -0.23 6.81 11.60
C ILE A 142 -1.57 7.25 12.19
N GLU A 143 -2.06 6.61 13.24
CA GLU A 143 -3.33 6.98 13.87
C GLU A 143 -3.33 8.44 14.35
N GLU A 144 -2.32 8.85 15.11
CA GLU A 144 -2.21 10.22 15.64
C GLU A 144 -2.17 11.24 14.50
N TRP A 145 -1.24 11.08 13.56
CA TRP A 145 -1.00 12.07 12.53
C TRP A 145 -2.10 12.08 11.47
N SER A 146 -2.73 10.93 11.18
CA SER A 146 -3.88 10.87 10.29
C SER A 146 -5.02 11.72 10.80
N ALA A 147 -5.35 11.63 12.10
CA ALA A 147 -6.41 12.42 12.71
C ALA A 147 -6.12 13.92 12.63
N ARG A 148 -4.93 14.33 13.07
CA ARG A 148 -4.50 15.74 13.07
C ARG A 148 -4.48 16.34 11.67
N ILE A 149 -3.96 15.60 10.69
CA ILE A 149 -3.89 16.05 9.31
C ILE A 149 -5.29 16.07 8.67
N ASN A 150 -6.15 15.09 8.93
CA ASN A 150 -7.52 15.10 8.41
C ASN A 150 -8.32 16.31 8.92
N ASP A 151 -8.21 16.64 10.20
CA ASP A 151 -8.84 17.83 10.78
C ASP A 151 -8.35 19.11 10.09
N TYR A 152 -7.03 19.22 9.87
CA TYR A 152 -6.43 20.35 9.17
C TYR A 152 -6.83 20.45 7.68
N LEU A 153 -7.03 19.32 7.01
CA LEU A 153 -7.40 19.23 5.60
C LEU A 153 -8.90 19.29 5.35
N PHE A 154 -9.72 19.31 6.42
CA PHE A 154 -11.17 19.20 6.31
C PHE A 154 -11.79 20.20 5.32
N GLY A 155 -12.67 19.69 4.47
CA GLY A 155 -13.40 20.47 3.47
C GLY A 155 -12.57 20.86 2.24
N SER A 156 -11.29 20.52 2.17
CA SER A 156 -10.43 20.75 1.00
C SER A 156 -10.44 19.57 0.01
N PRO A 157 -9.92 19.73 -1.21
CA PRO A 157 -9.68 18.62 -2.14
C PRO A 157 -8.77 17.51 -1.59
N LEU A 158 -7.95 17.81 -0.59
CA LEU A 158 -7.09 16.83 0.11
C LEU A 158 -7.75 16.23 1.36
N SER A 159 -9.03 16.53 1.63
CA SER A 159 -9.76 15.95 2.76
C SER A 159 -9.81 14.42 2.66
N GLY A 160 -9.50 13.72 3.76
CA GLY A 160 -9.48 12.26 3.81
C GLY A 160 -8.13 11.62 3.48
N TYR A 161 -7.11 12.40 3.07
CA TYR A 161 -5.77 11.89 2.78
C TYR A 161 -4.80 11.95 3.97
N GLY A 162 -5.28 12.19 5.19
CA GLY A 162 -4.43 12.26 6.39
C GLY A 162 -3.57 11.02 6.59
N GLU A 163 -4.13 9.84 6.36
CA GLU A 163 -3.41 8.56 6.43
C GLU A 163 -2.31 8.47 5.39
N THR A 164 -2.59 8.78 4.13
CA THR A 164 -1.56 8.81 3.07
C THR A 164 -0.40 9.75 3.43
N PHE A 165 -0.67 10.92 4.02
CA PHE A 165 0.40 11.83 4.46
C PHE A 165 1.20 11.24 5.62
N ALA A 166 0.53 10.66 6.62
CA ALA A 166 1.19 10.06 7.78
C ALA A 166 2.05 8.86 7.38
N GLU A 167 1.53 7.96 6.54
CA GLU A 167 2.29 6.83 6.00
C GLU A 167 3.52 7.29 5.22
N ALA A 168 3.35 8.24 4.30
CA ALA A 168 4.46 8.74 3.51
C ALA A 168 5.54 9.40 4.39
N ALA A 169 5.13 10.13 5.43
CA ALA A 169 6.04 10.77 6.37
C ALA A 169 6.80 9.76 7.22
N TRP A 170 6.12 8.69 7.66
CA TRP A 170 6.72 7.56 8.36
C TRP A 170 7.79 6.88 7.50
N GLU A 171 7.42 6.49 6.28
CA GLU A 171 8.31 5.82 5.34
C GLU A 171 9.56 6.66 5.05
N ALA A 172 9.35 7.97 4.85
CA ALA A 172 10.41 8.91 4.51
C ALA A 172 11.23 9.40 5.72
N GLY A 173 10.74 9.21 6.96
CA GLY A 173 11.38 9.68 8.19
C GLY A 173 11.45 11.21 8.29
N ILE A 174 10.35 11.89 7.95
CA ILE A 174 10.25 13.36 7.97
C ILE A 174 9.03 13.85 8.76
N ASP A 175 9.03 15.13 9.12
CA ASP A 175 7.94 15.77 9.84
C ASP A 175 6.60 15.68 9.08
N PRO A 176 5.58 14.98 9.63
CA PRO A 176 4.30 14.74 8.96
C PRO A 176 3.49 16.01 8.71
N ARG A 177 3.80 17.11 9.41
CA ARG A 177 3.12 18.41 9.25
C ARG A 177 3.57 19.14 8.00
N TRP A 178 4.77 18.85 7.51
CA TRP A 178 5.45 19.69 6.54
C TRP A 178 4.77 19.70 5.16
N SER A 179 4.54 18.52 4.59
CA SER A 179 3.92 18.39 3.27
C SER A 179 2.45 18.91 3.24
N PRO A 180 1.58 18.59 4.22
CA PRO A 180 0.26 19.20 4.33
C PRO A 180 0.31 20.72 4.49
N ALA A 181 1.24 21.26 5.28
CA ALA A 181 1.41 22.70 5.46
C ALA A 181 1.76 23.41 4.15
N ILE A 182 2.73 22.88 3.39
CA ILE A 182 3.09 23.42 2.06
C ILE A 182 1.88 23.42 1.12
N SER A 183 1.07 22.34 1.12
CA SER A 183 -0.12 22.27 0.26
C SER A 183 -1.09 23.44 0.48
N ASN A 184 -1.16 23.96 1.72
CA ASN A 184 -1.94 25.15 2.01
C ASN A 184 -1.28 26.41 1.45
N THR A 185 0.01 26.61 1.74
CA THR A 185 0.76 27.77 1.28
C THR A 185 0.74 27.90 -0.24
N GLU A 186 0.82 26.78 -0.96
CA GLU A 186 0.95 26.75 -2.43
C GLU A 186 -0.39 26.73 -3.17
N SER A 187 -1.43 26.09 -2.61
CA SER A 187 -2.67 25.86 -3.35
C SER A 187 -3.95 25.90 -2.51
N THR A 188 -3.89 26.41 -1.27
CA THR A 188 -5.01 26.36 -0.33
C THR A 188 -5.55 24.92 -0.17
N LYS A 189 -4.63 23.98 0.10
CA LYS A 189 -4.91 22.55 0.33
C LYS A 189 -5.49 21.86 -0.91
N GLY A 190 -4.93 22.18 -2.08
CA GLY A 190 -5.35 21.61 -3.36
C GLY A 190 -6.49 22.32 -4.08
N ARG A 191 -7.02 23.43 -3.55
CA ARG A 191 -8.11 24.19 -4.21
C ARG A 191 -7.66 24.94 -5.46
N VAL A 192 -6.45 25.48 -5.44
CA VAL A 192 -5.89 26.30 -6.52
C VAL A 192 -4.59 25.64 -6.98
N CYS A 193 -4.73 24.51 -7.66
CA CYS A 193 -3.57 23.78 -8.17
C CYS A 193 -3.09 24.36 -9.50
N PHE A 194 -1.77 24.45 -9.65
CA PHE A 194 -1.14 24.84 -10.92
C PHE A 194 -1.32 23.76 -12.01
N LYS A 195 -1.33 22.49 -11.60
CA LYS A 195 -1.42 21.28 -12.44
C LYS A 195 -2.29 20.22 -11.77
N SER A 196 -2.74 19.23 -12.53
CA SER A 196 -3.62 18.17 -11.99
C SER A 196 -2.94 17.45 -10.83
N HIS A 197 -3.65 17.38 -9.71
CA HIS A 197 -3.19 16.80 -8.44
C HIS A 197 -1.84 17.38 -7.93
N ASN A 198 -1.49 18.62 -8.30
CA ASN A 198 -0.26 19.27 -7.86
C ASN A 198 -0.55 20.41 -6.87
N ALA A 199 -0.68 20.04 -5.60
CA ALA A 199 -0.99 20.98 -4.51
C ALA A 199 0.23 21.79 -4.03
N TRP A 200 1.44 21.48 -4.51
CA TRP A 200 2.70 22.04 -3.98
C TRP A 200 3.49 22.88 -5.00
N GLY A 201 2.97 23.01 -6.23
CA GLY A 201 3.67 23.68 -7.33
C GLY A 201 4.95 22.96 -7.78
N TRP A 202 5.08 21.66 -7.47
CA TRP A 202 6.33 20.93 -7.58
C TRP A 202 6.64 20.55 -9.04
N ASP A 203 7.84 20.92 -9.50
CA ASP A 203 8.48 20.58 -10.78
C ASP A 203 7.55 20.57 -12.01
N GLN A 204 6.58 21.49 -12.07
CA GLN A 204 5.55 21.59 -13.12
C GLN A 204 4.84 20.26 -13.47
N THR A 205 4.83 19.31 -12.54
CA THR A 205 4.39 17.92 -12.78
C THR A 205 2.87 17.81 -12.68
N ASN A 206 2.27 16.88 -13.43
CA ASN A 206 0.91 16.40 -13.20
C ASN A 206 0.98 15.00 -12.60
N TRP A 207 0.07 14.69 -11.68
CA TRP A 207 -0.08 13.34 -11.14
C TRP A 207 -1.45 12.74 -11.48
N PRO A 208 -1.52 11.41 -11.60
CA PRO A 208 -2.78 10.72 -11.90
C PRO A 208 -3.82 10.87 -10.79
N ASP A 209 -3.37 10.92 -9.54
CA ASP A 209 -4.20 10.98 -8.34
C ASP A 209 -3.43 11.63 -7.17
N TRP A 210 -4.15 11.96 -6.11
CA TRP A 210 -3.58 12.56 -4.90
C TRP A 210 -2.65 11.62 -4.14
N ASP A 211 -2.91 10.31 -4.10
CA ASP A 211 -2.08 9.38 -3.32
C ASP A 211 -0.65 9.33 -3.88
N THR A 212 -0.54 9.13 -5.20
CA THR A 212 0.71 9.18 -5.95
C THR A 212 1.42 10.51 -5.75
N ALA A 213 0.67 11.62 -5.79
CA ALA A 213 1.23 12.96 -5.66
C ALA A 213 1.80 13.21 -4.25
N ILE A 214 1.07 12.82 -3.20
CA ILE A 214 1.47 12.97 -1.80
C ILE A 214 2.74 12.17 -1.52
N ARG A 215 2.74 10.87 -1.84
CA ARG A 215 3.90 9.99 -1.61
C ARG A 215 5.13 10.49 -2.37
N SER A 216 4.94 10.93 -3.61
CA SER A 216 6.02 11.51 -4.43
C SER A 216 6.59 12.79 -3.83
N HIS A 217 5.74 13.70 -3.38
CA HIS A 217 6.16 14.98 -2.80
C HIS A 217 6.90 14.78 -1.48
N VAL A 218 6.36 13.96 -0.58
CA VAL A 218 6.98 13.65 0.72
C VAL A 218 8.36 13.00 0.54
N ALA A 219 8.47 12.00 -0.35
CA ALA A 219 9.76 11.41 -0.68
C ALA A 219 10.74 12.43 -1.32
N GLY A 220 10.22 13.37 -2.12
CA GLY A 220 10.98 14.49 -2.67
C GLY A 220 11.55 15.43 -1.61
N LEU A 221 10.75 15.77 -0.59
CA LEU A 221 11.18 16.57 0.55
C LEU A 221 12.30 15.88 1.34
N ALA A 222 12.14 14.60 1.66
CA ALA A 222 13.13 13.84 2.39
C ALA A 222 14.48 13.80 1.66
N ARG A 223 14.47 13.53 0.34
CA ARG A 223 15.69 13.49 -0.47
C ARG A 223 16.33 14.87 -0.67
N GLY A 224 15.51 15.89 -0.91
CA GLY A 224 15.98 17.21 -1.32
C GLY A 224 16.35 18.13 -0.17
N TYR A 225 15.69 17.96 0.97
CA TYR A 225 15.65 18.96 2.03
C TYR A 225 15.83 18.34 3.43
N GLY A 226 15.36 17.13 3.73
CA GLY A 226 15.63 16.47 5.01
C GLY A 226 14.41 16.40 5.93
N PHE A 227 14.57 16.65 7.24
CA PHE A 227 13.55 16.32 8.25
C PHE A 227 12.34 17.25 8.25
N THR A 228 12.54 18.57 8.28
CA THR A 228 11.46 19.55 8.42
C THR A 228 11.85 20.88 7.79
N ILE A 229 10.94 21.86 7.80
CA ILE A 229 11.16 23.19 7.24
C ILE A 229 12.39 23.87 7.86
N SER A 230 13.18 24.60 7.07
CA SER A 230 14.19 25.52 7.57
C SER A 230 14.20 26.78 6.70
N TYR A 231 14.79 27.86 7.20
CA TYR A 231 14.88 29.10 6.44
C TYR A 231 15.73 28.93 5.17
N SER A 232 16.83 28.16 5.23
CA SER A 232 17.66 27.87 4.05
C SER A 232 16.94 26.96 3.05
N TYR A 233 16.08 26.04 3.50
CA TYR A 233 15.24 25.24 2.62
C TYR A 233 14.16 26.07 1.94
N ALA A 234 13.56 27.03 2.64
CA ALA A 234 12.63 27.97 2.02
C ALA A 234 13.31 28.79 0.90
N MET A 235 14.57 29.22 1.09
CA MET A 235 15.33 29.92 0.04
C MET A 235 15.53 29.07 -1.23
N ARG A 236 15.61 27.74 -1.09
CA ARG A 236 15.71 26.81 -2.23
C ARG A 236 14.36 26.48 -2.84
N TYR A 237 13.33 26.33 -2.00
CA TYR A 237 11.98 25.95 -2.44
C TYR A 237 11.26 27.11 -3.14
N CYS A 238 11.30 28.31 -2.57
CA CYS A 238 10.60 29.50 -3.08
C CYS A 238 11.53 30.74 -3.12
N PRO A 239 12.59 30.77 -3.96
CA PRO A 239 13.61 31.82 -3.93
C PRO A 239 13.12 33.28 -4.06
N PRO A 240 12.04 33.59 -4.81
CA PRO A 240 11.56 34.98 -4.91
C PRO A 240 10.80 35.49 -3.68
N ASN A 241 10.27 34.61 -2.82
CA ASN A 241 9.36 34.98 -1.73
C ASN A 241 9.56 34.13 -0.45
N TYR A 242 10.77 33.61 -0.26
CA TYR A 242 11.10 32.62 0.78
C TYR A 242 10.79 33.10 2.20
N ASP A 243 10.93 34.39 2.50
CA ASP A 243 10.62 34.96 3.81
C ASP A 243 9.17 34.75 4.21
N ASN A 244 8.25 35.20 3.35
CA ASN A 244 6.82 35.05 3.58
C ASN A 244 6.44 33.58 3.54
N TRP A 245 6.97 32.84 2.57
CA TRP A 245 6.69 31.42 2.43
C TRP A 245 7.09 30.60 3.67
N TYR A 246 8.28 30.86 4.23
CA TYR A 246 8.77 30.19 5.43
C TYR A 246 7.85 30.47 6.62
N ARG A 247 7.56 31.75 6.87
CA ARG A 247 6.66 32.18 7.96
C ARG A 247 5.29 31.54 7.82
N ASP A 248 4.69 31.64 6.64
CA ASP A 248 3.32 31.22 6.42
C ASP A 248 3.20 29.69 6.50
N THR A 249 4.17 28.95 5.94
CA THR A 249 4.22 27.48 6.04
C THR A 249 4.49 27.01 7.47
N LEU A 250 5.40 27.65 8.20
CA LEU A 250 5.63 27.31 9.60
C LEU A 250 4.39 27.56 10.47
N ASN A 251 3.68 28.67 10.23
CA ASN A 251 2.40 28.94 10.90
C ASN A 251 1.37 27.84 10.59
N GLN A 252 1.31 27.36 9.34
CA GLN A 252 0.42 26.24 9.01
C GLN A 252 0.82 24.93 9.70
N MET A 253 2.13 24.64 9.83
CA MET A 253 2.59 23.46 10.57
C MET A 253 2.17 23.48 12.04
N GLN A 254 2.06 24.65 12.65
CA GLN A 254 1.63 24.80 14.05
C GLN A 254 0.12 24.59 14.25
N LEU A 255 -0.67 24.57 13.17
CA LEU A 255 -2.11 24.29 13.22
C LEU A 255 -2.45 22.80 13.09
N ILE A 256 -1.43 21.97 12.81
CA ILE A 256 -1.55 20.51 12.70
C ILE A 256 -1.02 19.90 13.99
#